data_AF-A0A183K6V4-F1
#
_entry.id   AF-A0A183K6V4-F1
#
_cell.length_a   1.000
_cell.length_b   1.000
_cell.length_c   1.000
_cell.angle_alpha   90.00
_cell.angle_beta   90.00
_cell.angle_gamma   90.00
#
_symmetry.space_group_name_H-M   'P 1'
#
loop_
_entity.id
_entity.type
_entity.pdbx_description
1 polymer ?
#
loop_
_entity_poly.entity_id
_entity_poly.type
_entity_poly.pdbx_seq_one_letter_code
_entity_poly.pdbx_strand_id
1 'polypeptide(L)'
;MKQLYDTTKKLAGRYSKPERPIKDKKGRPITEIQEQRNRRVKHFEDFLSKSAPLNLSNIKAAYTDLPIDGNPPTAEQISMTIKQINGG
;
A
#
# COMPACT_ATOMS: atom_id res chain seq x y z
N MET A 1 -0.40 9.46 19.84
CA MET A 1 -0.11 8.02 19.64
C MET A 1 -1.32 7.10 19.76
N LYS A 2 -2.16 7.22 20.80
CA LYS A 2 -3.31 6.31 21.02
C LYS A 2 -4.31 6.26 19.84
N GLN A 3 -4.62 7.41 19.23
CA GLN A 3 -5.50 7.47 18.05
C GLN A 3 -4.98 6.66 16.86
N LEU A 4 -3.67 6.66 16.61
CA LEU A 4 -3.07 5.93 15.49
C LEU A 4 -3.18 4.42 15.69
N TYR A 5 -2.89 3.95 16.90
CA TYR A 5 -3.07 2.56 17.29
C TYR A 5 -4.54 2.11 17.22
N ASP A 6 -5.46 2.91 17.76
CA ASP A 6 -6.89 2.62 17.75
C ASP A 6 -7.47 2.62 16.33
N THR A 7 -7.01 3.54 15.46
CA THR A 7 -7.42 3.61 14.05
C THR A 7 -6.92 2.39 13.28
N THR A 8 -5.67 2.00 13.49
CA THR A 8 -5.06 0.83 12.84
C THR A 8 -5.75 -0.47 13.28
N LYS A 9 -6.07 -0.59 14.57
CA LYS A 9 -6.82 -1.73 15.12
C LYS A 9 -8.25 -1.80 14.57
N LYS A 10 -8.93 -0.65 14.43
CA LYS A 10 -10.27 -0.56 13.83
C LYS A 10 -10.27 -0.89 12.34
N LEU A 11 -9.21 -0.57 11.61
CA LEU A 11 -9.05 -0.94 10.20
C LEU A 11 -8.71 -2.43 10.04
N ALA A 12 -7.84 -2.97 10.89
CA ALA A 12 -7.50 -4.40 10.88
C ALA A 12 -8.72 -5.30 11.17
N GLY A 13 -9.62 -4.89 12.07
CA GLY A 13 -10.84 -5.61 12.40
C GLY A 13 -11.93 -5.58 11.31
N ARG A 14 -11.79 -4.74 10.27
CA ARG A 14 -12.76 -4.64 9.16
C ARG A 14 -12.51 -5.63 8.02
N TYR A 15 -11.40 -6.37 8.04
CA TYR A 15 -11.10 -7.39 7.03
C TYR A 15 -11.72 -8.73 7.42
N SER A 16 -13.04 -8.84 7.33
CA SER A 16 -13.76 -10.11 7.47
C SER A 16 -14.42 -10.49 6.15
N LYS A 17 -13.68 -11.25 5.33
CA LYS A 17 -14.06 -11.75 4.01
C LYS A 17 -14.37 -10.64 2.98
N PRO A 18 -13.81 -10.71 1.77
CA PRO A 18 -14.22 -9.78 0.71
C PRO A 18 -15.71 -9.99 0.39
N GLU A 19 -16.45 -8.89 0.21
CA GLU A 19 -17.88 -8.89 -0.15
C GLU A 19 -18.15 -9.67 -1.45
N ARG A 20 -17.13 -9.79 -2.31
CA ARG A 20 -17.17 -10.59 -3.53
C ARG A 20 -16.12 -11.71 -3.50
N PRO A 21 -16.52 -12.96 -3.80
CA PRO A 21 -15.56 -14.06 -3.96
C PRO A 21 -14.61 -13.79 -5.12
N ILE A 22 -13.32 -14.10 -4.91
CA ILE A 22 -12.33 -14.07 -5.99
C ILE A 22 -12.67 -15.22 -6.95
N LYS A 23 -12.81 -14.97 -8.25
CA LYS A 23 -13.25 -15.96 -9.25
C LYS A 23 -12.16 -16.34 -10.23
N ASP A 24 -11.85 -17.63 -10.41
CA ASP A 24 -10.83 -18.16 -11.34
C ASP A 24 -11.04 -17.69 -12.81
N LYS A 25 -10.14 -18.08 -13.72
CA LYS A 25 -10.25 -17.72 -15.15
C LYS A 25 -11.52 -18.26 -15.83
N LYS A 26 -12.18 -19.25 -15.23
CA LYS A 26 -13.44 -19.85 -15.68
C LYS A 26 -14.65 -19.28 -14.92
N GLY A 27 -14.45 -18.25 -14.10
CA GLY A 27 -15.51 -17.58 -13.34
C GLY A 27 -15.93 -18.30 -12.05
N ARG A 28 -15.25 -19.38 -11.64
CA ARG A 28 -15.61 -20.16 -10.45
C ARG A 28 -15.04 -19.52 -9.18
N PRO A 29 -15.80 -19.42 -8.07
CA PRO A 29 -15.31 -18.88 -6.82
C PRO A 29 -14.12 -19.70 -6.27
N ILE A 30 -13.06 -19.01 -5.88
CA ILE A 30 -11.88 -19.58 -5.22
C ILE A 30 -12.10 -19.48 -3.71
N THR A 31 -12.38 -20.63 -3.09
CA THR A 31 -12.68 -20.76 -1.65
C THR A 31 -11.44 -21.04 -0.82
N GLU A 32 -10.36 -21.54 -1.42
CA GLU A 32 -9.12 -21.92 -0.74
C GLU A 32 -8.08 -20.78 -0.76
N ILE A 33 -7.55 -20.43 0.42
CA ILE A 33 -6.55 -19.34 0.59
C ILE A 33 -5.28 -19.62 -0.23
N GLN A 34 -4.87 -20.88 -0.34
CA GLN A 34 -3.70 -21.28 -1.12
C GLN A 34 -3.89 -21.03 -2.61
N GLU A 35 -5.06 -21.36 -3.16
CA GLU A 35 -5.38 -21.13 -4.56
C GLU A 35 -5.47 -19.62 -4.87
N GLN A 36 -5.99 -18.81 -3.94
CA GLN A 36 -5.96 -17.35 -4.06
C GLN A 36 -4.53 -16.80 -4.09
N ARG A 37 -3.64 -17.29 -3.21
CA ARG A 37 -2.22 -16.88 -3.17
C ARG A 37 -1.49 -17.26 -4.45
N ASN A 38 -1.62 -18.51 -4.89
CA ASN A 38 -0.98 -19.01 -6.12
C ASN A 38 -1.42 -18.22 -7.34
N ARG A 39 -2.70 -17.86 -7.42
CA ARG A 39 -3.19 -16.99 -8.47
C ARG A 39 -2.62 -15.58 -8.37
N ARG A 40 -2.54 -15.01 -7.17
CA ARG A 40 -1.98 -13.68 -6.95
C ARG A 40 -0.52 -13.62 -7.42
N VAL A 41 0.29 -14.60 -7.03
CA VAL A 41 1.69 -14.76 -7.49
C VAL A 41 1.76 -14.83 -9.01
N LYS A 42 1.01 -15.74 -9.64
CA LYS A 42 1.01 -15.89 -11.10
C LYS A 42 0.60 -14.61 -11.85
N HIS A 43 -0.37 -13.86 -11.32
CA HIS A 43 -0.80 -12.61 -11.95
C HIS A 43 0.25 -11.51 -11.82
N PHE A 44 0.93 -11.44 -10.68
CA PHE A 44 2.02 -10.49 -10.47
C PHE A 44 3.26 -10.85 -11.29
N GLU A 45 3.62 -12.13 -11.40
CA GLU A 45 4.70 -12.58 -12.29
C GLU A 45 4.40 -12.23 -13.76
N ASP A 46 3.19 -12.48 -14.25
CA ASP A 46 2.78 -12.11 -15.61
C ASP A 46 2.79 -10.58 -15.82
N PHE A 47 2.33 -9.81 -14.82
CA PHE A 47 2.36 -8.35 -14.87
C PHE A 47 3.78 -7.78 -14.84
N LEU A 48 4.67 -8.35 -14.03
CA LEU A 48 6.05 -7.88 -13.84
C LEU A 48 7.01 -8.42 -14.91
N SER A 49 6.69 -9.57 -15.53
CA SER A 49 7.43 -10.11 -16.68
C SER A 49 7.10 -9.38 -17.98
N LYS A 50 5.91 -8.77 -18.06
CA LYS A 50 5.62 -7.75 -19.07
C LYS A 50 6.51 -6.55 -18.77
N SER A 51 7.46 -6.26 -19.65
CA SER A 51 8.23 -5.02 -19.56
C SER A 51 7.28 -3.84 -19.38
N ALA A 52 7.70 -2.85 -18.58
CA ALA A 52 6.91 -1.64 -18.36
C ALA A 52 6.44 -1.12 -19.73
N PRO A 53 5.13 -0.86 -19.92
CA PRO A 53 4.70 -0.22 -21.15
C PRO A 53 5.55 1.05 -21.31
N LEU A 54 6.34 1.09 -22.39
CA LEU A 54 7.24 2.20 -22.74
C LEU A 54 6.52 3.55 -22.74
N ASN A 55 5.21 3.48 -22.92
CA ASN A 55 4.29 4.57 -22.74
C ASN A 55 4.06 4.70 -21.23
N LEU A 56 4.97 5.42 -20.56
CA LEU A 56 4.74 5.97 -19.23
C LEU A 56 3.31 6.50 -19.24
N SER A 57 2.41 5.89 -18.46
CA SER A 57 1.01 6.29 -18.46
C SER A 57 0.96 7.81 -18.41
N ASN A 58 0.26 8.43 -19.37
CA ASN A 58 0.08 9.87 -19.49
C ASN A 58 -0.84 10.37 -18.36
N ILE A 59 -0.54 9.96 -17.12
CA ILE A 59 -1.11 10.44 -15.88
C ILE A 59 -0.53 11.84 -15.79
N LYS A 60 -1.30 12.78 -16.32
CA LYS A 60 -1.09 14.21 -16.14
C LYS A 60 -0.84 14.40 -14.64
N ALA A 61 0.39 14.77 -14.27
CA ALA A 61 0.76 14.97 -12.88
C ALA A 61 -0.26 15.93 -12.27
N ALA A 62 -1.09 15.41 -11.36
CA ALA A 62 -1.95 16.25 -10.55
C ALA A 62 -1.01 17.14 -9.76
N TYR A 63 -1.18 18.45 -9.96
CA TYR A 63 -0.30 19.54 -9.55
C TYR A 63 0.63 19.24 -8.38
N THR A 64 1.91 19.42 -8.66
CA THR A 64 3.07 19.46 -7.76
C THR A 64 3.01 20.63 -6.76
N ASP A 65 1.86 20.88 -6.13
CA ASP A 65 1.68 21.98 -5.18
C ASP A 65 1.70 21.50 -3.72
N LEU A 66 2.27 20.32 -3.45
CA LEU A 66 2.67 19.99 -2.09
C LEU A 66 4.08 20.55 -1.88
N PRO A 67 4.28 21.52 -0.97
CA PRO A 67 5.61 21.93 -0.53
C PRO A 67 6.18 20.82 0.37
N ILE A 68 6.40 19.65 -0.22
CA ILE A 68 7.24 18.62 0.36
C ILE A 68 8.64 19.01 -0.06
N ASP A 69 9.40 19.56 0.89
CA ASP A 69 10.84 19.71 0.71
C ASP A 69 11.40 18.32 0.39
N GLY A 70 11.87 18.16 -0.85
CA GLY A 70 12.47 16.90 -1.33
C GLY A 70 13.86 16.65 -0.74
N ASN A 71 14.39 17.60 0.03
CA ASN A 71 15.64 17.42 0.73
C ASN A 71 15.47 16.46 1.91
N PRO A 72 16.41 15.52 2.10
CA PRO A 72 16.40 14.66 3.27
C PRO A 72 16.53 15.52 4.54
N PRO A 73 15.77 15.20 5.61
CA PRO A 73 15.87 15.94 6.87
C PRO A 73 17.28 15.84 7.45
N THR A 74 17.77 16.95 7.98
CA THR A 74 19.10 17.01 8.61
C THR A 74 19.10 16.27 9.93
N ALA A 75 20.23 15.66 10.31
CA ALA A 75 20.37 14.91 11.56
C ALA A 75 19.97 15.72 12.81
N GLU A 76 20.21 17.03 12.81
CA GLU A 76 19.81 17.93 13.89
C GLU A 76 18.28 18.08 14.01
N GLN A 77 17.59 18.19 12.86
CA GLN A 77 16.13 18.25 12.82
C GLN A 77 15.54 16.95 13.38
N ILE A 78 16.09 15.80 12.97
CA ILE A 78 15.68 14.48 13.47
C ILE A 78 15.87 14.39 14.99
N SER A 79 17.03 14.79 15.51
CA SER A 79 17.36 14.75 16.94
C SER A 79 16.47 15.67 17.78
N MET A 80 16.20 16.89 17.29
CA MET A 80 15.33 17.85 17.95
C MET A 80 13.89 17.33 18.06
N THR A 81 13.37 16.73 16.98
CA THR A 81 12.04 16.12 16.99
C THR A 81 11.96 14.93 17.96
N ILE A 82 12.97 14.07 18.02
CA ILE A 82 13.02 12.95 18.98
C ILE A 82 12.98 13.44 20.43
N LYS A 83 13.71 14.52 20.76
CA LYS A 83 13.70 15.11 22.10
C LYS A 83 12.32 15.67 22.48
N GLN A 84 11.62 16.32 21.54
CA GLN A 84 10.26 16.81 21.78
C GLN A 84 9.26 15.68 22.01
N ILE A 85 9.40 14.55 21.31
CA ILE A 85 8.54 13.38 21.49
C ILE A 85 8.74 12.74 22.88
N ASN A 86 9.97 12.72 23.38
CA ASN A 86 10.34 12.10 24.65
C ASN A 86 10.23 13.04 25.86
N GLY A 87 9.99 14.34 25.64
CA GLY A 87 9.91 15.36 26.68
C GLY A 87 8.48 15.65 27.19
N GLY A 88 7.52 14.76 26.92
CA GLY A 88 6.13 14.86 27.35
C GLY A 88 5.73 13.78 28.34
#